data_AF-A0A537D2Q1-F1
#
_entry.id   AF-A0A537D2Q1-F1
#
_cell.length_a   1.000
_cell.length_b   1.000
_cell.length_c   1.000
_cell.angle_alpha   90.00
_cell.angle_beta   90.00
_cell.angle_gamma   90.00
#
_symmetry.space_group_name_H-M   'P 1'
#
loop_
_entity.id
_entity.type
_entity.pdbx_description
1 polymer ?
#
loop_
_entity_poly.entity_id
_entity_poly.type
_entity_poly.pdbx_seq_one_letter_code
_entity_poly.pdbx_strand_id
1 'polypeptide(L)' 'LVAARSDRCVWASNWPHPGRNPPPETADLLELLREWAPDEAVRRRILVDNPAALYRF' A
#
# COMPACT_ATOMS: atom_id res chain seq x y z
N LEU A 1 7.85 0.55 10.08
CA LEU A 1 8.23 -0.39 8.99
C LEU A 1 8.53 0.34 7.69
N VAL A 2 7.58 1.14 7.18
CA VAL A 2 7.79 1.99 5.98
C VAL A 2 9.09 2.80 6.08
N ALA A 3 9.29 3.55 7.17
CA ALA A 3 10.49 4.37 7.39
C ALA A 3 11.80 3.57 7.43
N ALA A 4 11.75 2.26 7.70
CA ALA A 4 12.95 1.43 7.80
C ALA A 4 13.37 0.81 6.45
N ARG A 5 12.40 0.35 5.64
CA ARG A 5 12.64 -0.38 4.37
C ARG A 5 11.51 -0.22 3.35
N SER A 6 11.12 1.01 3.03
CA SER A 6 10.07 1.27 2.02
C SER A 6 10.42 0.77 0.61
N ASP A 7 11.65 0.33 0.34
CA ASP A 7 12.13 -0.32 -0.90
C ASP A 7 11.70 -1.79 -0.98
N ARG A 8 11.18 -2.34 0.11
CA ARG A 8 10.71 -3.72 0.22
C ARG A 8 9.23 -3.81 0.58
N CYS A 9 8.50 -2.70 0.45
CA CYS A 9 7.08 -2.63 0.76
C CYS A 9 6.24 -2.57 -0.52
N VAL A 10 5.13 -3.30 -0.55
CA VAL A 10 4.07 -3.18 -1.54
C VAL A 10 2.75 -2.99 -0.79
N TRP A 11 1.75 -2.40 -1.45
CA TRP A 11 0.42 -2.22 -0.89
C TRP A 11 -0.63 -2.91 -1.76
N ALA A 12 -1.63 -3.49 -1.12
CA ALA A 12 -2.82 -4.02 -1.76
C ALA A 12 -4.01 -3.79 -0.84
N SER A 13 -5.18 -3.49 -1.42
CA SER A 13 -6.41 -3.27 -0.66
C SER A 13 -6.91 -4.54 0.04
N ASN A 14 -6.53 -5.72 -0.47
CA ASN A 14 -7.13 -7.00 -0.11
C ASN A 14 -8.63 -7.08 -0.42
N TRP A 15 -9.13 -6.28 -1.39
CA TRP A 15 -10.51 -6.40 -1.89
C TRP A 15 -10.75 -7.80 -2.49
N PRO A 16 -11.91 -8.46 -2.30
CA PRO A 16 -13.16 -7.98 -1.67
C PRO A 16 -13.24 -8.17 -0.14
N HIS A 17 -12.10 -8.18 0.56
CA HIS A 17 -11.99 -8.27 2.02
C HIS A 17 -12.62 -9.53 2.63
N PRO A 18 -12.20 -10.74 2.19
CA PRO A 18 -12.75 -11.98 2.72
C PRO A 18 -12.58 -12.06 4.25
N GLY A 19 -13.65 -12.47 4.95
CA GLY A 19 -13.66 -12.62 6.41
C GLY A 19 -13.89 -11.33 7.22
N ARG A 20 -14.17 -10.19 6.58
CA ARG A 20 -14.54 -8.94 7.25
C ARG A 20 -16.04 -8.65 7.11
N ASN A 21 -16.70 -8.33 8.22
CA ASN A 21 -18.10 -7.89 8.25
C ASN A 21 -18.32 -6.85 9.38
N PRO A 22 -18.56 -5.57 9.07
CA PRO A 22 -18.60 -5.01 7.72
C PRO A 22 -17.22 -5.01 7.05
N PRO A 23 -17.14 -5.09 5.71
CA PRO A 23 -15.89 -4.83 5.01
C PRO A 23 -15.46 -3.36 5.24
N PRO A 24 -14.15 -3.08 5.29
CA PRO A 24 -13.67 -1.70 5.32
C PRO A 24 -13.89 -1.02 3.97
N GLU A 25 -14.02 0.30 3.98
CA GLU A 25 -13.98 1.08 2.74
C GLU A 25 -12.55 1.12 2.20
N THR A 26 -12.38 0.82 0.90
CA THR A 26 -11.04 0.80 0.29
C THR A 26 -10.38 2.19 0.30
N ALA A 27 -11.19 3.26 0.26
CA ALA A 27 -10.70 4.63 0.35
C ALA A 27 -10.00 4.90 1.71
N ASP A 28 -10.60 4.45 2.81
CA ASP A 28 -10.03 4.61 4.15
C ASP A 28 -8.69 3.87 4.30
N LEU A 29 -8.57 2.68 3.69
CA LEU A 29 -7.31 1.93 3.67
C LEU A 29 -6.22 2.64 2.86
N LEU A 30 -6.59 3.41 1.84
CA LEU A 30 -5.65 4.21 1.06
C LEU A 30 -5.23 5.48 1.83
N GLU A 31 -6.13 6.13 2.57
CA GLU A 31 -5.76 7.24 3.45
C GLU A 31 -4.81 6.78 4.56
N LEU A 32 -5.02 5.60 5.13
CA LEU A 32 -4.10 5.01 6.11
C LEU A 32 -2.67 4.81 5.54
N LEU A 33 -2.55 4.46 4.26
CA LEU A 33 -1.24 4.40 3.60
C LEU A 33 -0.58 5.80 3.56
N ARG A 34 -1.34 6.87 3.34
CA ARG A 34 -0.80 8.24 3.31
C ARG A 34 -0.35 8.71 4.70
N GLU A 35 -1.01 8.26 5.76
CA GLU A 35 -0.55 8.51 7.13
C GLU A 35 0.76 7.78 7.43
N TRP A 36 0.91 6.52 7.00
CA TRP A 36 2.14 5.75 7.21
C TRP A 36 3.30 6.18 6.31
N ALA A 37 2.99 6.74 5.13
CA ALA A 37 3.94 7.20 4.12
C ALA A 37 3.57 8.63 3.68
N PRO A 38 3.88 9.66 4.49
CA PRO A 38 3.51 11.05 4.18
C PRO A 38 4.28 11.63 3.00
N ASP A 39 5.47 11.10 2.71
CA ASP A 39 6.28 11.47 1.53
C ASP A 39 5.73 10.80 0.26
N GLU A 40 5.49 11.60 -0.77
CA GLU A 40 5.02 11.14 -2.08
C GLU A 40 6.02 10.22 -2.77
N ALA A 41 7.34 10.48 -2.66
CA ALA A 41 8.36 9.63 -3.26
C ALA A 41 8.35 8.22 -2.63
N VAL A 42 8.06 8.14 -1.33
CA VAL A 42 7.89 6.87 -0.62
C VAL A 42 6.63 6.15 -1.11
N ARG A 43 5.50 6.87 -1.26
CA ARG A 43 4.27 6.28 -1.82
C ARG A 43 4.47 5.78 -3.24
N ARG A 44 5.17 6.52 -4.10
CA ARG A 44 5.49 6.10 -5.46
C ARG A 44 6.25 4.78 -5.48
N ARG A 45 7.25 4.61 -4.62
CA ARG A 45 7.97 3.33 -4.50
C ARG A 45 7.03 2.18 -4.13
N ILE A 46 6.16 2.39 -3.14
CA ILE A 46 5.25 1.36 -2.62
C ILE A 46 4.18 0.96 -3.65
N LEU A 47 3.67 1.94 -4.40
CA LEU A 47 2.53 1.76 -5.31
C LEU A 47 2.94 1.47 -6.76
N VAL A 48 4.17 1.82 -7.16
CA VAL A 48 4.63 1.76 -8.56
C VAL A 48 5.94 1.01 -8.67
N ASP A 49 7.03 1.56 -8.13
CA ASP A 49 8.37 1.09 -8.47
C ASP A 49 8.66 -0.32 -7.92
N ASN A 50 8.31 -0.59 -6.66
CA ASN A 50 8.53 -1.89 -6.05
C ASN A 50 7.62 -2.97 -6.65
N PRO A 51 6.30 -2.76 -6.83
CA PRO A 51 5.45 -3.72 -7.53
C PRO A 51 5.91 -3.98 -8.97
N ALA A 52 6.33 -2.96 -9.73
CA ALA A 52 6.85 -3.15 -11.09
C ALA A 52 8.12 -4.01 -11.10
N ALA A 53 9.05 -3.76 -10.17
CA ALA A 53 10.25 -4.58 -10.03
C ALA A 53 9.96 -6.03 -9.60
N LEU A 54 8.97 -6.22 -8.71
CA LEU A 54 8.61 -7.53 -8.16
C LEU A 54 7.81 -8.38 -9.17
N TYR A 55 6.78 -7.78 -9.78
CA TYR A 55 5.82 -8.47 -10.65
C TYR A 55 6.14 -8.35 -12.14
N ARG A 56 7.11 -7.50 -12.52
CA ARG A 56 7.62 -7.35 -13.90
C ARG A 56 6.57 -6.91 -14.92
N PHE A 57 5.95 -5.76 -14.67
CA PHE A 57 5.04 -5.07 -15.59
C PHE A 57 5.54 -3.67 -15.96
#